data_AF-A0A2V9Y781-F1
#
_entry.id   AF-A0A2V9Y781-F1
#
_cell.length_a   1.000
_cell.length_b   1.000
_cell.length_c   1.000
_cell.angle_alpha   90.00
_cell.angle_beta   90.00
_cell.angle_gamma   90.00
#
_symmetry.space_group_name_H-M   'P 1'
#
loop_
_entity.id
_entity.type
_entity.pdbx_description
1 polymer ?
#
loop_
_entity_poly.entity_id
_entity_poly.type
_entity_poly.pdbx_seq_one_letter_code
_entity_poly.pdbx_strand_id
1 'polypeptide(L)'
;MLGSLIGAATAAALSAAGYQSMAPTGQWFGRTFIAAERRSKQLALTFDDGPNDPHTLRLLEVLSKHNVRATFFLIGRYVHVRPDIVRELATGGHVIGNHT
;
A
#
# COMPACT_ATOMS: atom_id res chain seq x y z
N MET A 1 -9.02 18.08 -40.36
CA MET A 1 -7.88 18.28 -39.43
C MET A 1 -8.31 18.35 -37.97
N LEU A 2 -9.29 19.19 -37.60
CA LEU A 2 -9.71 19.35 -36.20
C LEU A 2 -10.23 18.06 -35.54
N GLY A 3 -11.06 17.27 -36.24
CA GLY A 3 -11.56 15.99 -35.70
C GLY A 3 -10.47 14.95 -35.41
N SER A 4 -9.45 14.88 -36.27
CA SER A 4 -8.29 13.99 -36.07
C SER A 4 -7.43 14.42 -34.88
N LEU A 5 -7.27 15.73 -34.67
CA LEU A 5 -6.57 16.27 -33.50
C LEU A 5 -7.30 15.97 -32.20
N ILE A 6 -8.63 16.13 -32.18
CA ILE A 6 -9.46 15.78 -31.02
C ILE A 6 -9.36 14.27 -30.72
N GLY A 7 -9.46 13.43 -31.75
CA GLY A 7 -9.34 11.97 -31.60
C GLY A 7 -7.99 11.55 -31.01
N ALA A 8 -6.88 12.12 -31.51
CA ALA A 8 -5.54 11.83 -31.01
C ALA A 8 -5.35 12.30 -29.55
N ALA A 9 -5.85 13.50 -29.20
CA ALA A 9 -5.78 14.02 -27.84
C ALA A 9 -6.56 13.15 -26.85
N THR A 10 -7.77 12.71 -27.21
CA THR A 10 -8.58 11.80 -26.38
C THR A 10 -7.89 10.45 -26.18
N ALA A 11 -7.32 9.87 -27.24
CA ALA A 11 -6.59 8.61 -27.13
C ALA A 11 -5.37 8.74 -26.19
N ALA A 12 -4.59 9.81 -26.33
CA ALA A 12 -3.45 10.08 -25.45
C ALA A 12 -3.87 10.26 -23.99
N ALA A 13 -4.96 10.99 -23.73
CA ALA A 13 -5.48 11.19 -22.37
C ALA A 13 -5.95 9.87 -21.74
N LEU A 14 -6.66 9.03 -22.49
CA LEU A 14 -7.11 7.72 -22.02
C LEU A 14 -5.93 6.77 -21.76
N SER A 15 -4.92 6.76 -22.63
CA SER A 15 -3.71 5.97 -22.42
C SER A 15 -2.93 6.44 -21.19
N ALA A 16 -2.79 7.76 -21.01
CA ALA A 16 -2.15 8.33 -19.84
C ALA A 16 -2.92 7.97 -18.56
N ALA A 17 -4.25 8.07 -18.58
CA ALA A 17 -5.09 7.69 -17.44
C ALA A 17 -4.98 6.20 -17.11
N GLY A 18 -5.09 5.33 -18.14
CA GLY A 18 -4.92 3.89 -17.95
C GLY A 18 -3.56 3.54 -17.36
N TYR A 19 -2.48 4.13 -17.87
CA TYR A 19 -1.14 3.89 -17.35
C TYR A 19 -0.99 4.40 -15.91
N GLN A 20 -1.40 5.64 -15.62
CA GLN A 20 -1.22 6.24 -14.29
C GLN A 20 -2.10 5.59 -13.22
N SER A 21 -3.22 4.97 -13.59
CA SER A 21 -4.08 4.25 -12.66
C SER A 21 -3.72 2.78 -12.45
N MET A 22 -3.09 2.12 -13.43
CA MET A 22 -2.83 0.68 -13.38
C MET A 22 -1.36 0.29 -13.25
N ALA A 23 -0.43 1.17 -13.65
CA ALA A 23 1.00 0.87 -13.54
C ALA A 23 1.48 1.10 -12.10
N PRO A 24 2.30 0.19 -11.52
CA PRO A 24 2.89 0.38 -10.19
C PRO A 24 3.76 1.65 -10.07
N THR A 25 4.24 2.17 -11.20
CA THR A 25 5.03 3.39 -11.32
C THR A 25 4.17 4.64 -11.56
N GLY A 26 2.84 4.52 -11.66
CA GLY A 26 1.93 5.65 -11.74
C GLY A 26 2.07 6.57 -10.52
N GLN A 27 2.00 7.88 -10.73
CA GLN A 27 2.27 8.89 -9.70
C GLN A 27 1.05 9.78 -9.41
N TRP A 28 -0.09 9.53 -10.04
CA TRP A 28 -1.32 10.32 -9.82
C TRP A 28 -1.87 10.20 -8.40
N PHE A 29 -1.62 9.08 -7.73
CA PHE A 29 -2.03 8.86 -6.34
C PHE A 29 -0.92 9.18 -5.32
N GLY A 30 0.15 9.84 -5.78
CA GLY A 30 1.30 10.20 -4.96
C GLY A 30 2.54 9.39 -5.29
N ARG A 31 3.62 9.66 -4.54
CA ARG A 31 4.92 9.07 -4.80
C ARG A 31 4.98 7.61 -4.36
N THR A 32 5.15 6.69 -5.30
CA THR A 32 5.40 5.27 -4.99
C THR A 32 6.83 5.10 -4.49
N PHE A 33 6.99 4.76 -3.22
CA PHE A 33 8.28 4.38 -2.64
C PHE A 33 8.50 2.88 -2.82
N ILE A 34 9.30 2.50 -3.83
CA ILE A 34 9.58 1.09 -4.15
C ILE A 34 10.85 0.56 -3.47
N ALA A 35 11.75 1.45 -3.06
CA ALA A 35 13.01 1.10 -2.43
C ALA A 35 13.61 2.31 -1.70
N ALA A 36 14.37 2.03 -0.64
CA ALA A 36 15.26 3.01 -0.03
C ALA A 36 16.40 3.41 -0.99
N GLU A 37 17.10 4.49 -0.64
CA GLU A 37 18.28 4.93 -1.40
C GLU A 37 19.33 3.82 -1.52
N ARG A 38 20.02 3.79 -2.66
CA ARG A 38 21.11 2.82 -2.88
C ARG A 38 22.16 2.99 -1.78
N ARG A 39 22.58 1.86 -1.18
CA ARG A 39 23.53 1.76 -0.04
C ARG A 39 22.97 2.14 1.34
N SER A 40 21.68 2.44 1.46
CA SER A 40 21.02 2.51 2.76
C SER A 40 21.12 1.18 3.51
N LYS A 41 21.28 1.23 4.84
CA LYS A 41 21.16 0.07 5.74
C LYS A 41 19.77 -0.05 6.38
N GLN A 42 18.75 0.54 5.74
CA GLN A 42 17.37 0.52 6.21
C GLN A 42 16.56 -0.51 5.42
N LEU A 43 15.62 -1.15 6.10
CA LEU A 43 14.65 -2.07 5.51
C LEU A 43 13.25 -1.60 5.90
N ALA A 44 12.31 -1.67 4.95
CA ALA A 44 10.89 -1.49 5.22
C ALA A 44 10.23 -2.87 5.22
N LEU A 45 9.66 -3.27 6.35
CA LEU A 45 8.84 -4.47 6.43
C LEU A 45 7.39 -4.11 6.10
N THR A 46 6.83 -4.80 5.11
CA THR A 46 5.44 -4.67 4.70
C THR A 46 4.77 -6.03 4.71
N PHE A 47 3.51 -6.07 5.13
CA PHE A 47 2.70 -7.28 5.17
C PHE A 47 1.35 -7.00 4.51
N ASP A 48 0.98 -7.84 3.55
CA ASP A 48 -0.28 -7.73 2.81
C ASP A 48 -1.35 -8.68 3.38
N ASP A 49 -2.58 -8.55 2.90
CA ASP A 49 -3.70 -9.48 3.13
C ASP A 49 -4.28 -9.58 4.56
N GLY A 50 -4.07 -8.61 5.45
CA GLY A 50 -4.56 -8.66 6.84
C GLY A 50 -5.88 -7.91 7.15
N PRO A 51 -6.31 -7.86 8.42
CA PRO A 51 -5.76 -8.59 9.58
C PRO A 51 -6.18 -10.06 9.57
N ASN A 52 -5.25 -10.96 9.91
CA ASN A 52 -5.47 -12.41 9.93
C ASN A 52 -5.18 -12.99 11.32
N ASP A 53 -6.21 -13.37 12.05
CA ASP A 53 -6.06 -14.07 13.32
C ASP A 53 -5.75 -15.56 13.10
N PRO A 54 -4.82 -16.18 13.85
CA PRO A 54 -3.97 -15.63 14.92
C PRO A 54 -2.61 -15.11 14.43
N HIS A 55 -2.38 -15.07 13.12
CA HIS A 55 -1.06 -14.81 12.54
C HIS A 55 -0.58 -13.36 12.70
N THR A 56 -1.46 -12.39 12.52
CA THR A 56 -1.15 -10.97 12.71
C THR A 56 -0.77 -10.70 14.17
N LEU A 57 -1.46 -11.31 15.13
CA LEU A 57 -1.13 -11.17 16.56
C LEU A 57 0.23 -11.76 16.90
N ARG A 58 0.51 -12.99 16.44
CA ARG A 58 1.84 -13.61 16.63
C ARG A 58 2.96 -12.80 15.98
N LEU A 59 2.69 -12.19 14.83
CA LEU A 59 3.65 -11.31 14.18
C LEU A 59 3.89 -10.03 15.01
N LEU A 60 2.84 -9.45 15.62
CA LEU A 60 2.98 -8.30 16.51
C LEU A 60 3.86 -8.61 17.73
N GLU A 61 3.74 -9.81 18.32
CA GLU A 61 4.61 -10.25 19.42
C GLU A 61 6.09 -10.26 18.99
N VAL A 62 6.39 -10.78 17.80
CA VAL A 62 7.76 -10.81 17.27
C VAL A 62 8.27 -9.39 16.99
N LEU A 63 7.47 -8.55 16.33
CA LEU A 63 7.84 -7.17 16.03
C LEU A 63 8.11 -6.36 17.31
N SER A 64 7.25 -6.50 18.31
CA SER A 64 7.39 -5.87 19.63
C SER A 64 8.66 -6.34 20.36
N LYS A 65 8.92 -7.65 20.38
CA LYS A 65 10.14 -8.23 20.98
C LYS A 65 11.43 -7.63 20.40
N HIS A 66 11.41 -7.28 19.12
CA HIS A 66 12.55 -6.68 18.43
C HIS A 66 12.49 -5.14 18.35
N ASN A 67 11.48 -4.50 18.95
CA ASN A 67 11.24 -3.06 18.87
C ASN A 67 11.17 -2.56 17.41
N VAL A 68 10.54 -3.34 16.53
CA VAL A 68 10.40 -3.05 15.10
C VAL A 68 8.98 -2.61 14.78
N ARG A 69 8.88 -1.56 13.95
CA ARG A 69 7.62 -1.12 13.34
C ARG A 69 7.57 -1.58 11.89
N ALA A 70 6.36 -1.75 11.37
CA ALA A 70 6.10 -2.27 10.03
C ALA A 70 4.87 -1.59 9.43
N THR A 71 4.67 -1.77 8.12
CA THR A 71 3.45 -1.35 7.42
C THR A 71 2.58 -2.57 7.13
N PHE A 72 1.28 -2.46 7.37
CA PHE A 72 0.31 -3.52 7.11
C PHE A 72 -0.71 -3.03 6.10
N PHE A 73 -0.72 -3.62 4.90
CA PHE A 73 -1.73 -3.36 3.89
C PHE A 73 -2.91 -4.31 4.14
N LEU A 74 -4.01 -3.75 4.64
CA LEU A 74 -5.16 -4.52 5.12
C LEU A 74 -6.29 -4.55 4.08
N ILE A 75 -7.00 -5.67 4.03
CA ILE A 75 -8.22 -5.85 3.23
C ILE A 75 -9.42 -5.40 4.07
N GLY A 76 -10.22 -4.46 3.57
CA GLY A 76 -11.35 -3.86 4.26
C GLY A 76 -12.34 -4.89 4.84
N ARG A 77 -12.66 -5.96 4.10
CA ARG A 77 -13.55 -7.02 4.62
C ARG A 77 -13.00 -7.69 5.89
N TYR A 78 -11.68 -7.85 6.03
CA TYR A 78 -11.08 -8.44 7.23
C TYR A 78 -10.97 -7.41 8.36
N VAL A 79 -10.76 -6.14 8.03
CA VAL A 79 -10.82 -5.02 9.00
C VAL A 79 -12.19 -4.98 9.69
N HIS A 80 -13.28 -5.17 8.94
CA HIS A 80 -14.63 -5.21 9.50
C HIS A 80 -14.85 -6.39 10.45
N VAL A 81 -14.24 -7.54 10.17
CA VAL A 81 -14.37 -8.73 11.02
C VAL A 81 -13.52 -8.61 12.28
N ARG A 82 -12.29 -8.07 12.19
CA ARG A 82 -11.33 -7.96 13.29
C ARG A 82 -10.81 -6.52 13.49
N PRO A 83 -11.69 -5.55 13.81
CA PRO A 83 -11.29 -4.17 14.05
C PRO A 83 -10.46 -4.02 15.34
N ASP A 84 -10.55 -4.97 16.26
CA ASP A 84 -9.70 -5.09 17.46
C ASP A 84 -8.22 -5.19 17.08
N ILE A 85 -7.85 -6.11 16.19
CA ILE A 85 -6.46 -6.29 15.73
C ILE A 85 -5.96 -5.02 15.03
N VAL A 86 -6.80 -4.34 14.26
CA VAL A 86 -6.41 -3.09 13.58
C VAL A 86 -6.11 -1.97 14.57
N ARG A 87 -6.87 -1.87 15.67
CA ARG A 87 -6.57 -0.91 16.75
C ARG A 87 -5.26 -1.26 17.46
N GLU A 88 -4.97 -2.54 17.63
CA GLU A 88 -3.70 -2.99 18.21
C GLU A 88 -2.51 -2.61 17.32
N LEU A 89 -2.63 -2.85 16.00
CA LEU A 89 -1.65 -2.40 15.01
C LEU A 89 -1.39 -0.88 15.11
N ALA A 90 -2.45 -0.08 15.14
CA ALA A 90 -2.34 1.38 15.23
C ALA A 90 -1.71 1.83 16.57
N THR A 91 -2.13 1.22 17.68
CA THR A 91 -1.61 1.53 19.02
C THR A 91 -0.15 1.13 19.18
N GLY A 92 0.27 0.03 18.53
CA GLY A 92 1.67 -0.40 18.45
C GLY A 92 2.56 0.48 17.57
N GLY A 93 2.01 1.52 16.92
CA GLY A 93 2.76 2.45 16.07
C GLY A 93 3.11 1.88 14.70
N HIS A 94 2.40 0.86 14.24
CA HIS A 94 2.50 0.35 12.88
C HIS A 94 1.73 1.26 11.91
N VAL A 95 2.16 1.30 10.65
CA VAL A 95 1.45 2.04 9.59
C VAL A 95 0.40 1.12 8.98
N ILE A 96 -0.81 1.64 8.75
CA ILE A 96 -1.89 0.92 8.09
C ILE A 96 -2.02 1.44 6.66
N GLY A 97 -1.87 0.54 5.70
CA GLY A 97 -2.12 0.75 4.28
C GLY A 97 -3.41 0.06 3.84
N ASN A 98 -3.92 0.46 2.67
CA ASN A 98 -5.10 -0.14 2.05
C ASN A 98 -4.68 -1.25 1.07
N HIS A 99 -5.29 -2.43 1.18
CA HIS A 99 -5.16 -3.53 0.21
C HIS A 99 -6.48 -3.96 -0.44
N THR A 100 -7.60 -3.29 -0.12
CA THR A 100 -8.91 -3.24 -0.81
C THR A 100 -9.99 -2.70 0.12
#